data_AF-A0A519UIT6-F1
#
_entry.id   AF-A0A519UIT6-F1
#
_cell.length_a   1.000
_cell.length_b   1.000
_cell.length_c   1.000
_cell.angle_alpha   90.00
_cell.angle_beta   90.00
_cell.angle_gamma   90.00
#
_symmetry.space_group_name_H-M   'P 1'
#
loop_
_entity.id
_entity.type
_entity.pdbx_description
1 polymer ?
#
loop_
_entity_poly.entity_id
_entity_poly.type
_entity_poly.pdbx_seq_one_letter_code
_entity_poly.pdbx_strand_id
1 'polypeptide(L)'
;MRCAGWGAPRAGRRLPALAPQPDQPTPSVERLAADRYGTVWVATLNQGLSRLGPDGQLRRTYRQATGLPTDQFTFLLYDAKQDVLWASTRNAGLLKLRISADSLVLLRQFKYDAHSPNTLIVSYVWPLLQDRRGTLWIGTLGGGLHRRS
;
A
#
# COMPACT_ATOMS: atom_id res chain seq x y z
N MET A 1 22.72 -11.59 -52.54
CA MET A 1 21.75 -11.98 -51.50
C MET A 1 21.99 -11.12 -50.27
N ARG A 2 20.95 -10.46 -49.76
CA ARG A 2 20.98 -9.56 -48.59
C ARG A 2 20.47 -10.32 -47.36
N CYS A 3 21.12 -10.16 -46.21
CA CYS A 3 20.54 -10.55 -44.91
C CYS A 3 20.30 -9.31 -44.06
N ALA A 4 19.13 -9.31 -43.41
CA ALA A 4 18.43 -8.19 -42.83
C ALA A 4 19.01 -7.69 -41.50
N GLY A 5 18.86 -6.38 -41.27
CA GLY A 5 19.32 -5.69 -40.06
C GLY A 5 18.49 -6.01 -38.81
N TRP A 6 19.18 -6.00 -37.68
CA TRP A 6 18.58 -6.05 -36.35
C TRP A 6 17.92 -4.70 -36.04
N GLY A 7 16.64 -4.73 -35.71
CA GLY A 7 15.89 -3.55 -35.27
C GLY A 7 16.40 -3.05 -33.91
N ALA A 8 16.62 -1.74 -33.80
CA ALA A 8 17.03 -1.09 -32.56
C ALA A 8 15.95 -1.24 -31.46
N PRO A 9 16.34 -1.35 -30.17
CA PRO A 9 15.37 -1.36 -29.08
C PRO A 9 14.64 0.00 -29.03
N ARG A 10 13.31 -0.06 -28.96
CA ARG A 10 12.47 1.13 -28.75
C ARG A 10 12.87 1.79 -27.44
N ALA A 11 13.24 3.07 -27.50
CA ALA A 11 13.56 3.87 -26.34
C ALA A 11 12.37 3.85 -25.36
N GLY A 12 12.56 3.23 -24.20
CA GLY A 12 11.61 3.32 -23.10
C GLY A 12 11.42 4.79 -22.73
N ARG A 13 10.17 5.24 -22.63
CA ARG A 13 9.84 6.59 -22.17
C ARG A 13 10.39 6.76 -20.77
N ARG A 14 11.49 7.50 -20.61
CA ARG A 14 11.97 7.91 -19.29
C ARG A 14 10.86 8.71 -18.63
N LEU A 15 10.41 8.28 -17.46
CA LEU A 15 9.56 9.11 -16.62
C LEU A 15 10.38 10.36 -16.25
N PRO A 16 9.85 11.58 -16.39
CA PRO A 16 10.53 12.74 -15.87
C PRO A 16 10.74 12.54 -14.37
N ALA A 17 11.99 12.62 -13.93
CA ALA A 17 12.28 12.66 -12.51
C ALA A 17 11.61 13.92 -11.96
N LEU A 18 10.68 13.76 -11.02
CA LEU A 18 10.20 14.88 -10.22
C LEU A 18 11.40 15.32 -9.38
N ALA A 19 12.02 16.44 -9.77
CA ALA A 19 13.06 17.04 -8.95
C ALA A 19 12.45 17.33 -7.58
N PRO A 20 13.06 16.88 -6.47
CA PRO A 20 12.58 17.24 -5.15
C PRO A 20 12.60 18.77 -5.03
N GLN A 21 11.45 19.37 -4.69
CA GLN A 21 11.40 20.81 -4.41
C GLN A 21 12.12 21.06 -3.08
N PRO A 22 13.11 21.97 -3.03
CA PRO A 22 14.00 22.13 -1.86
C PRO A 22 13.28 22.39 -0.54
N ASP A 23 12.12 23.03 -0.59
CA ASP A 23 11.34 23.47 0.58
C ASP A 23 10.05 22.68 0.80
N GLN A 24 9.82 21.60 0.04
CA GLN A 24 8.71 20.69 0.31
C GLN A 24 9.25 19.41 0.95
N PRO A 25 8.77 19.02 2.15
CA PRO A 25 9.08 17.71 2.67
C PRO A 25 8.58 16.66 1.67
N THR A 26 9.52 15.99 1.02
CA THR A 26 9.18 14.89 0.12
C THR A 26 8.53 13.80 0.96
N PRO A 27 7.35 13.28 0.57
CA PRO A 27 6.75 12.17 1.30
C PRO A 27 7.73 11.00 1.34
N SER A 28 8.02 10.49 2.54
CA SER A 28 8.65 9.18 2.66
C SER A 28 7.67 8.14 2.13
N VAL A 29 7.98 7.58 0.97
CA VAL A 29 7.22 6.49 0.37
C VAL A 29 7.70 5.18 0.97
N GLU A 30 6.82 4.53 1.72
CA GLU A 30 7.16 3.29 2.44
C GLU A 30 6.88 2.06 1.58
N ARG A 31 5.78 2.09 0.81
CA ARG A 31 5.33 0.93 0.03
C ARG A 31 4.47 1.31 -1.17
N LEU A 32 4.60 0.50 -2.22
CA LEU A 32 3.73 0.51 -3.39
C LEU A 32 2.95 -0.81 -3.47
N ALA A 33 1.69 -0.75 -3.92
CA ALA A 33 0.89 -1.91 -4.30
C ALA A 33 0.05 -1.60 -5.54
N ALA A 34 0.06 -2.49 -6.53
CA ALA A 34 -0.79 -2.37 -7.71
C ALA A 34 -2.05 -3.22 -7.55
N ASP A 35 -3.20 -2.68 -7.97
CA ASP A 35 -4.46 -3.43 -8.02
C ASP A 35 -4.83 -3.90 -9.44
N ARG A 36 -5.89 -4.71 -9.56
CA ARG A 36 -6.37 -5.23 -10.86
C ARG A 36 -6.92 -4.16 -11.81
N TYR A 37 -7.23 -2.96 -11.30
CA TYR A 37 -7.78 -1.84 -12.08
C TYR A 37 -6.66 -0.96 -12.68
N GLY A 38 -5.40 -1.35 -12.48
CA GLY A 38 -4.23 -0.59 -12.93
C GLY A 38 -3.90 0.60 -12.03
N THR A 39 -4.51 0.69 -10.86
CA THR A 39 -4.16 1.70 -9.85
C THR A 39 -2.87 1.32 -9.16
N VAL A 40 -2.01 2.32 -8.89
CA VAL A 40 -0.89 2.16 -7.95
C VAL A 40 -1.22 2.88 -6.65
N TRP A 41 -1.24 2.13 -5.56
CA TRP A 41 -1.42 2.62 -4.19
C TRP A 41 -0.06 2.90 -3.57
N VAL A 42 0.07 4.07 -2.94
CA VAL A 42 1.32 4.57 -2.35
C VAL A 42 1.10 4.85 -0.88
N ALA A 43 1.69 4.02 -0.02
CA ALA A 43 1.75 4.28 1.42
C ALA A 43 2.84 5.30 1.71
N THR A 44 2.48 6.30 2.51
CA THR A 44 3.42 7.32 2.97
C THR A 44 3.47 7.36 4.48
N LEU A 45 4.60 7.79 5.01
CA LEU A 45 4.85 7.83 6.45
C LEU A 45 3.95 8.83 7.19
N ASN A 46 3.54 9.90 6.54
CA ASN A 46 2.88 11.05 7.17
C ASN A 46 1.97 11.87 6.24
N GLN A 47 1.70 11.41 5.01
CA GLN A 47 0.86 12.12 4.05
C GLN A 47 -0.37 11.29 3.62
N GLY A 48 -0.61 10.15 4.27
CA GLY A 48 -1.73 9.26 3.99
C GLY A 48 -1.44 8.20 2.92
N LEU A 49 -2.51 7.73 2.30
CA LEU A 49 -2.51 6.70 1.26
C LEU A 49 -2.87 7.35 -0.08
N SER A 50 -1.92 7.43 -1.00
CA SER A 50 -2.14 8.04 -2.31
C SER A 50 -2.53 6.99 -3.36
N ARG A 51 -3.39 7.40 -4.28
CA ARG A 51 -3.89 6.62 -5.40
C ARG A 51 -3.40 7.24 -6.71
N LEU A 52 -2.61 6.51 -7.47
CA LEU A 52 -2.16 6.89 -8.81
C LEU A 52 -2.92 6.09 -9.87
N GLY A 53 -3.29 6.75 -10.97
CA GLY A 53 -3.88 6.08 -12.13
C GLY A 53 -2.84 5.24 -12.89
N PRO A 54 -3.29 4.46 -13.91
CA PRO A 54 -2.40 3.68 -14.77
C PRO A 54 -1.38 4.53 -15.54
N ASP A 55 -1.66 5.82 -15.71
CA ASP A 55 -0.80 6.83 -16.32
C ASP A 55 0.23 7.43 -15.33
N GLY A 56 0.26 6.95 -14.08
CA GLY A 56 1.13 7.43 -13.01
C GLY A 56 0.69 8.74 -12.36
N GLN A 57 -0.45 9.29 -12.77
CA GLN A 57 -0.93 10.58 -12.27
C GLN A 57 -1.70 10.42 -10.95
N LEU A 58 -1.49 11.35 -10.01
CA LEU A 58 -2.21 11.35 -8.74
C LEU A 58 -3.71 11.56 -8.99
N ARG A 59 -4.53 10.63 -8.50
CA ARG A 59 -5.99 10.71 -8.53
C ARG A 59 -6.56 11.22 -7.21
N ARG A 60 -6.02 10.72 -6.09
CA ARG A 60 -6.51 11.07 -4.76
C ARG A 60 -5.48 10.73 -3.68
N THR A 61 -5.49 11.47 -2.58
CA THR A 61 -4.83 11.09 -1.33
C THR A 61 -5.87 10.93 -0.23
N TYR A 62 -5.92 9.74 0.37
CA TYR A 62 -6.77 9.43 1.51
C TYR A 62 -6.01 9.73 2.80
N ARG A 63 -6.64 10.51 3.68
CA ARG A 63 -6.02 11.07 4.89
C ARG A 63 -6.93 10.88 6.08
N GLN A 64 -6.38 11.11 7.28
CA GLN A 64 -7.16 11.14 8.51
C GLN A 64 -8.27 12.18 8.43
N ALA A 65 -7.93 13.38 7.96
CA ALA A 65 -8.89 14.47 7.75
C ALA A 65 -10.01 14.14 6.73
N THR A 66 -9.84 13.11 5.90
CA THR A 66 -10.81 12.69 4.87
C THR A 66 -11.45 11.33 5.15
N GLY A 67 -11.32 10.83 6.38
CA GLY A 67 -12.09 9.68 6.87
C GLY A 67 -11.30 8.38 7.05
N LEU A 68 -9.98 8.38 6.88
CA LEU A 68 -9.15 7.26 7.33
C LEU A 68 -8.76 7.40 8.81
N PRO A 69 -8.33 6.32 9.49
CA PRO A 69 -7.96 6.41 10.90
C PRO A 69 -6.60 7.08 11.17
N THR A 70 -5.78 7.33 10.14
CA THR A 70 -4.43 7.88 10.27
C THR A 70 -3.87 8.35 8.92
N ASP A 71 -2.79 9.12 8.97
CA ASP A 71 -1.95 9.51 7.83
C ASP A 71 -0.64 8.70 7.72
N GLN A 72 -0.41 7.75 8.64
CA GLN A 72 0.88 7.07 8.78
C GLN A 72 0.83 5.61 8.35
N PHE A 73 1.04 5.36 7.05
CA PHE A 73 1.01 4.03 6.45
C PHE A 73 2.41 3.46 6.29
N THR A 74 2.59 2.18 6.56
CA THR A 74 3.91 1.53 6.54
C THR A 74 4.03 0.40 5.52
N PHE A 75 2.96 -0.33 5.26
CA PHE A 75 2.97 -1.45 4.34
C PHE A 75 1.60 -1.64 3.72
N LEU A 76 1.60 -2.19 2.50
CA LEU A 76 0.43 -2.47 1.70
C LEU A 76 0.52 -3.89 1.14
N LEU A 77 -0.58 -4.62 1.22
CA LEU A 77 -0.75 -5.92 0.59
C LEU A 77 -2.13 -5.99 -0.07
N TYR A 78 -2.13 -6.09 -1.39
CA TYR A 78 -3.36 -6.25 -2.16
C TYR A 78 -3.69 -7.74 -2.35
N ASP A 79 -4.82 -8.16 -1.80
CA ASP A 79 -5.46 -9.43 -2.09
C ASP A 79 -6.36 -9.25 -3.31
N ALA A 80 -5.83 -9.67 -4.46
CA ALA A 80 -6.58 -9.62 -5.71
C ALA A 80 -7.89 -10.38 -5.57
N LYS A 81 -7.95 -11.58 -4.99
CA LYS A 81 -9.16 -12.43 -5.01
C LYS A 81 -10.38 -11.75 -4.38
N GLN A 82 -10.18 -10.92 -3.36
CA GLN A 82 -11.25 -10.25 -2.62
C GLN A 82 -11.39 -8.75 -2.92
N ASP A 83 -10.52 -8.21 -3.78
CA ASP A 83 -10.34 -6.76 -3.98
C ASP A 83 -10.14 -6.02 -2.65
N VAL A 84 -9.26 -6.58 -1.82
CA VAL A 84 -8.95 -6.03 -0.50
C VAL A 84 -7.52 -5.53 -0.48
N LEU A 85 -7.33 -4.29 -0.05
CA LEU A 85 -6.04 -3.75 0.33
C LEU A 85 -5.90 -3.83 1.85
N TRP A 86 -4.97 -4.66 2.31
CA TRP A 86 -4.53 -4.66 3.69
C TRP A 86 -3.45 -3.60 3.86
N ALA A 87 -3.62 -2.72 4.83
CA ALA A 87 -2.70 -1.62 5.09
C ALA A 87 -2.29 -1.60 6.55
N SER A 88 -1.00 -1.73 6.82
CA SER A 88 -0.45 -1.50 8.14
C SER A 88 -0.16 -0.01 8.35
N THR A 89 -0.27 0.40 9.60
CA THR A 89 -0.07 1.79 10.00
C THR A 89 0.83 1.87 11.23
N ARG A 90 1.36 3.05 11.54
CA ARG A 90 2.21 3.28 12.74
C ARG A 90 1.45 3.40 14.06
N ASN A 91 0.19 3.83 13.99
CA ASN A 91 -0.59 4.22 15.19
C ASN A 91 -2.08 3.82 15.14
N ALA A 92 -2.54 3.21 14.04
CA ALA A 92 -3.94 2.82 13.87
C ALA A 92 -4.11 1.30 13.68
N GLY A 93 -3.03 0.52 13.83
CA GLY A 93 -3.04 -0.94 13.65
C GLY A 93 -3.16 -1.37 12.18
N LEU A 94 -3.87 -2.47 11.94
CA LEU A 94 -4.09 -3.05 10.61
C LEU A 94 -5.46 -2.61 10.06
N LEU A 95 -5.48 -2.10 8.85
CA LEU A 95 -6.70 -1.71 8.14
C LEU A 95 -7.01 -2.72 7.04
N LYS A 96 -8.27 -3.13 6.94
CA LYS A 96 -8.82 -3.88 5.82
C LYS A 96 -9.66 -2.93 4.97
N LEU A 97 -9.23 -2.69 3.74
CA LEU A 97 -9.85 -1.71 2.85
C LEU A 97 -10.40 -2.44 1.62
N ARG A 98 -11.64 -2.19 1.23
CA ARG A 98 -12.20 -2.64 -0.05
C ARG A 98 -11.77 -1.66 -1.12
N ILE A 99 -11.24 -2.17 -2.23
CA ILE A 99 -10.88 -1.39 -3.40
C ILE A 99 -11.94 -1.59 -4.48
N SER A 100 -12.25 -0.49 -5.18
CA SER A 100 -13.03 -0.46 -6.41
C SER A 100 -12.24 0.30 -7.47
N ALA A 101 -12.75 0.34 -8.70
CA ALA A 101 -12.06 0.99 -9.84
C ALA A 101 -11.73 2.47 -9.61
N ASP A 102 -12.48 3.17 -8.75
CA ASP A 102 -12.36 4.61 -8.52
C ASP A 102 -12.17 4.99 -7.04
N SER A 103 -12.41 4.06 -6.12
CA SER A 103 -12.60 4.35 -4.70
C SER A 103 -12.01 3.29 -3.77
N LEU A 104 -11.88 3.67 -2.50
CA LEU A 104 -11.50 2.79 -1.41
C LEU A 104 -12.43 3.05 -0.21
N VAL A 105 -12.78 1.98 0.49
CA VAL A 105 -13.63 2.04 1.70
C VAL A 105 -12.99 1.22 2.82
N LEU A 106 -12.94 1.78 4.03
CA LEU A 106 -12.53 1.05 5.22
C LEU A 106 -13.60 0.04 5.62
N LEU A 107 -13.25 -1.25 5.56
CA LEU A 107 -14.14 -2.33 6.01
C LEU A 107 -13.97 -2.63 7.49
N ARG A 108 -12.73 -2.63 7.97
CA ARG A 108 -12.42 -2.94 9.36
C ARG A 108 -11.06 -2.40 9.76
N GLN A 109 -10.98 -1.93 11.01
CA GLN A 109 -9.74 -1.59 11.68
C GLN A 109 -9.48 -2.61 12.80
N PHE A 110 -8.27 -3.15 12.84
CA PHE A 110 -7.78 -4.03 13.88
C PHE A 110 -6.77 -3.26 14.72
N LYS A 111 -7.24 -2.76 15.87
CA LYS A 111 -6.39 -2.07 16.86
C LYS A 111 -5.78 -3.08 17.82
N TYR A 112 -4.63 -2.73 18.38
CA TYR A 112 -4.13 -3.34 19.61
C TYR A 112 -5.07 -2.98 20.76
N ASP A 113 -5.43 -3.95 21.58
CA ASP A 113 -6.12 -3.76 22.86
C ASP A 113 -5.45 -4.66 23.90
N ALA A 114 -4.75 -4.03 24.85
CA ALA A 114 -4.03 -4.70 25.93
C ALA A 114 -4.93 -5.60 26.81
N HIS A 115 -6.25 -5.42 26.77
CA HIS A 115 -7.21 -6.18 27.58
C HIS A 115 -7.95 -7.29 26.81
N SER A 116 -7.66 -7.45 25.51
CA SER A 116 -8.32 -8.46 24.66
C SER A 116 -7.30 -9.44 24.06
N PRO A 117 -7.29 -10.73 24.46
CA PRO A 117 -6.27 -11.72 24.05
C PRO A 117 -6.29 -12.11 22.56
N ASN A 118 -7.22 -11.57 21.77
CA ASN A 118 -7.35 -11.81 20.32
C ASN A 118 -6.96 -10.58 19.47
N THR A 119 -6.17 -9.65 20.01
CA THR A 119 -5.72 -8.46 19.28
C THR A 119 -4.24 -8.51 18.89
N LEU A 120 -3.90 -7.80 17.81
CA LEU A 120 -2.54 -7.74 17.29
C LEU A 120 -1.65 -6.98 18.27
N ILE A 121 -0.53 -7.58 18.69
CA ILE A 121 0.27 -7.18 19.86
C ILE A 121 1.00 -5.82 19.70
N VAL A 122 0.92 -5.14 18.55
CA VAL A 122 1.69 -3.89 18.36
C VAL A 122 1.13 -2.96 17.28
N SER A 123 1.35 -1.67 17.51
CA SER A 123 1.01 -0.54 16.62
C SER A 123 1.92 -0.42 15.40
N TYR A 124 2.96 -1.26 15.25
CA TYR A 124 3.88 -1.28 14.11
C TYR A 124 3.89 -2.67 13.46
N VAL A 125 3.19 -2.77 12.32
CA VAL A 125 3.09 -3.99 11.50
C VAL A 125 3.89 -3.78 10.22
N TRP A 126 4.84 -4.66 9.88
CA TRP A 126 5.91 -4.29 8.92
C TRP A 126 6.32 -5.34 7.89
N PRO A 127 5.83 -6.59 7.94
CA PRO A 127 5.39 -7.16 6.67
C PRO A 127 4.09 -7.96 6.77
N LEU A 128 3.26 -7.82 5.74
CA LEU A 128 2.09 -8.66 5.50
C LEU A 128 2.43 -9.63 4.36
N LEU A 129 2.18 -10.93 4.56
CA LEU A 129 2.32 -11.97 3.55
C LEU A 129 1.02 -12.78 3.47
N GLN A 130 0.48 -12.99 2.28
CA GLN A 130 -0.63 -13.92 2.09
C GLN A 130 -0.10 -15.24 1.53
N ASP A 131 -0.47 -16.37 2.14
CA ASP A 131 -0.10 -17.68 1.62
C ASP A 131 -1.06 -18.16 0.52
N ARG A 132 -0.74 -19.30 -0.10
CA ARG A 132 -1.51 -19.88 -1.20
C ARG A 132 -2.95 -20.26 -0.81
N ARG A 133 -3.22 -20.44 0.49
CA ARG A 133 -4.54 -20.76 1.04
C ARG A 133 -5.33 -19.50 1.40
N GLY A 134 -4.74 -18.32 1.23
CA GLY A 134 -5.36 -17.04 1.54
C GLY A 134 -5.15 -16.58 2.98
N THR A 135 -4.38 -17.34 3.79
CA THR A 135 -4.08 -16.98 5.18
C THR A 135 -3.17 -15.77 5.19
N LEU A 136 -3.54 -14.76 5.99
CA LEU A 136 -2.73 -13.56 6.17
C LEU A 136 -1.75 -13.76 7.32
N TRP A 137 -0.46 -13.66 7.00
CA TRP A 137 0.65 -13.66 7.92
C TRP A 137 1.08 -12.21 8.18
N ILE A 138 1.19 -11.86 9.45
CA ILE A 138 1.40 -10.49 9.92
C ILE A 138 2.65 -10.51 10.79
N GLY A 139 3.75 -9.99 10.26
CA GLY A 139 4.96 -9.76 11.03
C GLY A 139 4.88 -8.41 11.74
N THR A 140 5.19 -8.42 13.03
CA THR A 140 5.13 -7.22 13.88
C THR A 140 6.48 -6.93 14.49
N LEU A 141 6.82 -5.64 14.62
CA LEU A 141 8.07 -5.25 15.28
C LEU A 141 7.88 -5.39 16.79
N GLY A 142 8.58 -6.35 17.41
CA GLY A 142 8.53 -6.61 18.86
C GLY A 142 7.42 -7.58 19.33
N GLY A 143 6.43 -7.90 18.50
CA GLY A 143 5.32 -8.82 18.84
C GLY A 143 5.37 -10.21 18.17
N GLY A 144 6.31 -10.43 17.24
CA GLY A 144 6.47 -11.70 16.53
C GLY A 144 5.56 -11.86 15.31
N LEU A 145 5.29 -13.11 14.93
CA LEU A 145 4.53 -13.49 13.73
C LEU A 145 3.12 -13.95 14.09
N HIS A 146 2.10 -13.31 13.52
CA HIS A 146 0.70 -13.67 13.70
C HIS A 146 0.11 -14.25 12.40
N ARG A 147 -0.88 -15.13 12.52
CA ARG A 147 -1.63 -15.69 11.38
C ARG A 147 -3.12 -15.46 11.53
N ARG A 148 -3.82 -15.26 10.41
CA ARG A 148 -5.28 -15.25 10.36
C ARG A 148 -5.78 -16.06 9.17
N SER A 149 -6.49 -17.14 9.47
CA SER A 149 -7.24 -18.00 8.55
C SER A 149 -8.62 -17.45 8.24
#